data_AF-A0A409WM29-F1
#
_entry.id   AF-A0A409WM29-F1
#
_cell.length_a   1.000
_cell.length_b   1.000
_cell.length_c   1.000
_cell.angle_alpha   90.00
_cell.angle_beta   90.00
_cell.angle_gamma   90.00
#
_symmetry.space_group_name_H-M   'P 1'
#
loop_
_entity.id
_entity.type
_entity.pdbx_description
1 polymer ?
#
loop_
_entity_poly.entity_id
_entity_poly.type
_entity_poly.pdbx_seq_one_letter_code
_entity_poly.pdbx_strand_id
1 'polypeptide(L)'
;MTTSKPSGPTTSTKSRVSDIEALIAKYRITPQPSPSSPSNAQQPSHLNAHQPSNAHQSSPSNINAHQPSHTILITGTTGSLGSYTLSLLLSMPYPTISKIYALNRPNRKDVKQRQLEAFVDKGLDTRQLEDERLSLLVGDLDDGDGMWGLERGVYEMIQLHITLILHIAWPVNFTQPLRAFEANIRGSCNLIRFALGAPNYHAKRLRFIFASSISTVLRWGLNSDEKRGDERRGEDSDETRKRGENSDEKRGVPETVLDPKAAVSFGYAEAKYVVDRILNETPLNSTSLRIGQISGSTKNGAWPIEEWMPMLVKTSLALGMVPSHPGCLSWLPVDSVAHTIVDIAVSPSTHPYPPLFNICSPNPSSCDRLIRIVNNALVAEGVVSRPLKVVESGVWLERLAEVGGEVREGLRMKREGLGVDDVVCRTSKNRNDKITDDFIPPLTHTHTYYSLLLLLFPSARPQNPQNLPIHLPSELFLNAKHTTLDIRPPRVWVVGSVCVG
;
A
#
# COMPACT_ATOMS: atom_id res chain seq x y z
N MET A 1 -0.49 -22.41 47.11
CA MET A 1 -1.47 -22.38 46.01
C MET A 1 -1.07 -21.27 45.06
N THR A 2 -0.27 -21.63 44.05
CA THR A 2 0.24 -20.73 43.02
C THR A 2 -0.80 -20.60 41.91
N THR A 3 -1.50 -19.47 41.87
CA THR A 3 -2.43 -19.14 40.79
C THR A 3 -1.62 -18.74 39.55
N SER A 4 -1.69 -19.58 38.52
CA SER A 4 -1.18 -19.32 37.17
C SER A 4 -1.84 -18.08 36.57
N LYS A 5 -1.01 -17.12 36.12
CA LYS A 5 -1.44 -15.99 35.28
C LYS A 5 -1.77 -16.48 33.86
N PRO A 6 -2.79 -15.92 33.19
CA PRO A 6 -3.09 -16.25 31.80
C PRO A 6 -2.10 -15.52 30.87
N SER A 7 -1.38 -16.27 30.03
CA SER A 7 -0.64 -15.76 28.88
C SER A 7 -1.61 -15.46 27.73
N GLY A 8 -1.62 -14.22 27.24
CA GLY A 8 -2.30 -13.89 25.97
C GLY A 8 -1.64 -14.64 24.80
N PRO A 9 -2.38 -14.97 23.73
CA PRO A 9 -1.90 -15.86 22.69
C PRO A 9 -0.91 -15.13 21.77
N THR A 10 0.38 -15.35 21.95
CA THR A 10 1.36 -15.15 20.88
C THR A 10 1.19 -16.29 19.87
N THR A 11 0.34 -16.07 18.86
CA THR A 11 0.14 -17.02 17.76
C THR A 11 1.48 -17.27 17.05
N SER A 12 1.94 -18.53 17.05
CA SER A 12 3.25 -18.88 16.47
C SER A 12 3.30 -18.60 14.96
N THR A 13 4.49 -18.32 14.42
CA THR A 13 4.70 -18.14 12.96
C THR A 13 4.08 -19.28 12.15
N LYS A 14 4.17 -20.53 12.65
CA LYS A 14 3.56 -21.71 12.02
C LYS A 14 2.04 -21.58 11.90
N SER A 15 1.38 -21.13 12.96
CA SER A 15 -0.07 -20.94 12.96
C SER A 15 -0.49 -19.83 11.98
N ARG A 16 0.25 -18.73 11.89
CA ARG A 16 -0.06 -17.64 10.95
C ARG A 16 0.14 -18.04 9.49
N VAL A 17 1.20 -18.81 9.19
CA VAL A 17 1.37 -19.42 7.86
C VAL A 17 0.18 -20.31 7.52
N SER A 18 -0.29 -21.13 8.48
CA SER A 18 -1.47 -21.97 8.28
C SER A 18 -2.73 -21.15 7.97
N ASP A 19 -2.94 -20.01 8.63
CA ASP A 19 -4.08 -19.13 8.38
C ASP A 19 -4.02 -18.51 6.97
N ILE A 20 -2.82 -18.10 6.52
CA ILE A 20 -2.58 -17.60 5.15
C ILE A 20 -2.93 -18.69 4.13
N GLU A 21 -2.37 -19.89 4.29
CA GLU A 21 -2.59 -21.01 3.38
C GLU A 21 -4.05 -21.46 3.35
N ALA A 22 -4.75 -21.44 4.50
CA ALA A 22 -6.17 -21.72 4.57
C ALA A 22 -7.00 -20.74 3.74
N LEU A 23 -6.68 -19.43 3.77
CA LEU A 23 -7.35 -18.42 2.96
C LEU A 23 -7.03 -18.55 1.47
N ILE A 24 -5.77 -18.86 1.12
CA ILE A 24 -5.38 -19.15 -0.26
C ILE A 24 -6.18 -20.35 -0.79
N ALA A 25 -6.26 -21.44 -0.03
CA ALA A 25 -7.03 -22.62 -0.40
C ALA A 25 -8.53 -22.32 -0.52
N LYS A 26 -9.10 -21.58 0.44
CA LYS A 26 -10.52 -21.19 0.46
C LYS A 26 -10.93 -20.37 -0.76
N TYR A 27 -10.07 -19.45 -1.20
CA TYR A 27 -10.38 -18.50 -2.28
C TYR A 27 -9.68 -18.82 -3.59
N ARG A 28 -9.05 -20.00 -3.72
CA ARG A 28 -8.39 -20.45 -4.94
C ARG A 28 -9.33 -20.38 -6.14
N ILE A 29 -8.81 -19.89 -7.26
CA ILE A 29 -9.53 -19.77 -8.52
C ILE A 29 -8.89 -20.77 -9.48
N THR A 30 -9.59 -21.86 -9.77
CA THR A 30 -9.13 -22.84 -10.75
C THR A 30 -9.42 -22.34 -12.17
N PRO A 31 -8.44 -22.40 -13.09
CA PRO A 31 -8.70 -22.15 -14.49
C PRO A 31 -9.69 -23.20 -14.99
N GLN A 32 -10.83 -22.79 -15.55
CA GLN A 32 -11.69 -23.70 -16.30
C GLN A 32 -10.94 -24.08 -17.59
N PRO A 33 -10.92 -25.36 -17.99
CA PRO A 33 -10.38 -25.74 -19.29
C PRO A 33 -11.16 -24.97 -20.37
N SER A 34 -10.42 -24.33 -21.27
CA SER A 34 -11.01 -23.67 -22.44
C SER A 34 -11.98 -24.63 -23.14
N PRO A 35 -13.19 -24.19 -23.55
CA PRO A 35 -14.12 -25.06 -24.24
C PRO A 35 -13.42 -25.66 -25.46
N SER A 36 -13.36 -26.99 -25.50
CA SER A 36 -12.74 -27.76 -26.57
C SER A 36 -13.29 -27.27 -27.91
N SER A 37 -12.42 -26.75 -28.77
CA SER A 37 -12.74 -26.50 -30.17
C SER A 37 -13.39 -27.76 -30.76
N PRO A 38 -14.51 -27.65 -31.50
CA PRO A 38 -15.11 -28.81 -32.14
C PRO A 38 -14.08 -29.44 -33.08
N SER A 39 -13.85 -30.74 -32.88
CA SER A 39 -12.94 -31.53 -33.67
C SER A 39 -13.46 -31.72 -35.09
N ASN A 40 -12.51 -31.91 -36.01
CA ASN A 40 -12.65 -32.45 -37.37
C ASN A 40 -13.18 -31.52 -38.47
N ALA A 41 -12.23 -30.97 -39.23
CA ALA A 41 -12.27 -31.05 -40.69
C ALA A 41 -10.86 -31.32 -41.22
N GLN A 42 -10.80 -32.26 -42.15
CA GLN A 42 -9.62 -32.95 -42.68
C GLN A 42 -8.57 -32.02 -43.31
N GLN A 43 -7.29 -32.24 -43.03
CA GLN A 43 -6.19 -31.86 -43.92
C GLN A 43 -5.75 -33.09 -44.72
N PRO A 44 -5.63 -33.01 -46.06
CA PRO A 44 -4.80 -33.92 -46.82
C PRO A 44 -3.36 -33.38 -46.91
N SER A 45 -2.43 -34.28 -46.64
CA SER A 45 -0.99 -34.22 -46.86
C SER A 45 -0.59 -33.88 -48.29
N HIS A 46 0.47 -33.09 -48.49
CA HIS A 46 1.50 -33.34 -49.52
C HIS A 46 2.80 -32.57 -49.21
N LEU A 47 3.93 -33.28 -49.33
CA LEU A 47 5.30 -32.77 -49.36
C LEU A 47 5.58 -32.03 -50.68
N ASN A 48 6.32 -30.92 -50.65
CA ASN A 48 7.64 -30.85 -51.31
C ASN A 48 8.42 -29.56 -50.98
N ALA A 49 9.73 -29.72 -50.87
CA ALA A 49 10.73 -28.67 -50.78
C ALA A 49 10.92 -27.95 -52.12
N HIS A 50 11.10 -26.63 -52.10
CA HIS A 50 12.00 -25.87 -52.98
C HIS A 50 12.07 -24.40 -52.52
N GLN A 51 13.29 -23.92 -52.24
CA GLN A 51 13.61 -22.49 -52.34
C GLN A 51 13.70 -22.11 -53.83
N PRO A 52 13.34 -20.86 -54.17
CA PRO A 52 14.40 -19.98 -54.64
C PRO A 52 14.29 -18.51 -54.17
N SER A 53 15.46 -17.88 -54.16
CA SER A 53 15.76 -16.46 -54.03
C SER A 53 15.23 -15.62 -55.21
N ASN A 54 14.56 -14.49 -54.94
CA ASN A 54 14.98 -13.11 -55.29
C ASN A 54 13.81 -12.10 -55.30
N ALA A 55 14.11 -10.95 -54.70
CA ALA A 55 13.54 -9.61 -54.84
C ALA A 55 12.29 -9.39 -55.71
N HIS A 56 11.25 -8.79 -55.12
CA HIS A 56 10.72 -7.50 -55.58
C HIS A 56 9.72 -6.89 -54.58
N GLN A 57 9.95 -5.60 -54.31
CA GLN A 57 8.95 -4.56 -53.97
C GLN A 57 8.30 -4.65 -52.58
N SER A 58 8.96 -3.97 -51.64
CA SER A 58 8.37 -3.38 -50.45
C SER A 58 7.15 -2.52 -50.84
N SER A 59 5.96 -3.07 -50.64
CA SER A 59 4.75 -2.27 -50.48
C SER A 59 4.89 -1.45 -49.19
N PRO A 60 4.49 -0.17 -49.15
CA PRO A 60 4.57 0.61 -47.91
C PRO A 60 3.65 -0.07 -46.91
N SER A 61 4.25 -0.62 -45.86
CA SER A 61 3.54 -1.07 -44.68
C SER A 61 2.63 0.07 -44.24
N ASN A 62 1.34 -0.23 -44.13
CA ASN A 62 0.35 0.66 -43.58
C ASN A 62 0.69 0.82 -42.08
N ILE A 63 1.59 1.77 -41.76
CA ILE A 63 1.96 2.15 -40.39
C ILE A 63 0.80 2.97 -39.82
N ASN A 64 -0.34 2.31 -39.66
CA ASN A 64 -1.36 2.68 -38.70
C ASN A 64 -1.54 1.46 -37.80
N ALA A 65 -0.48 1.15 -37.04
CA ALA A 65 -0.66 0.37 -35.83
C ALA A 65 -1.57 1.22 -34.93
N HIS A 66 -2.87 0.91 -34.92
CA HIS A 66 -3.83 1.56 -34.04
C HIS A 66 -3.26 1.57 -32.63
N GLN A 67 -3.02 2.77 -32.09
CA GLN A 67 -2.65 2.93 -30.69
C GLN A 67 -3.67 2.16 -29.83
N PRO A 68 -3.23 1.36 -28.85
CA PRO A 68 -4.16 0.61 -28.01
C PRO A 68 -5.08 1.59 -27.28
N SER A 69 -6.39 1.42 -27.48
CA SER A 69 -7.43 2.18 -26.79
C SER A 69 -7.86 1.43 -25.54
N HIS A 70 -7.78 2.07 -24.38
CA HIS A 70 -8.09 1.45 -23.10
C HIS A 70 -9.48 1.84 -22.58
N THR A 71 -10.28 0.81 -22.31
CA THR A 71 -11.41 0.88 -21.35
C THR A 71 -10.88 0.40 -20.00
N ILE A 72 -10.98 1.26 -18.98
CA ILE A 72 -10.34 1.08 -17.67
C ILE A 72 -11.38 0.92 -16.57
N LEU A 73 -11.15 0.00 -15.64
CA LEU A 73 -11.87 -0.11 -14.37
C LEU A 73 -10.84 0.13 -13.26
N ILE A 74 -11.00 1.22 -12.53
CA ILE A 74 -10.12 1.59 -11.42
C ILE A 74 -10.92 1.61 -10.13
N THR A 75 -10.35 1.05 -9.06
CA THR A 75 -11.00 1.02 -7.74
C THR A 75 -10.33 2.01 -6.78
N GLY A 76 -11.11 2.68 -5.94
CA GLY A 76 -10.57 3.50 -4.84
C GLY A 76 -10.03 4.87 -5.24
N THR A 77 -10.66 5.51 -6.23
CA THR A 77 -10.25 6.82 -6.76
C THR A 77 -10.47 7.98 -5.80
N THR A 78 -11.24 7.78 -4.72
CA THR A 78 -11.38 8.75 -3.61
C THR A 78 -10.27 8.64 -2.56
N GLY A 79 -9.38 7.65 -2.65
CA GLY A 79 -8.21 7.50 -1.76
C GLY A 79 -7.00 8.29 -2.24
N SER A 80 -5.94 8.34 -1.43
CA SER A 80 -4.71 9.11 -1.74
C SER A 80 -4.11 8.74 -3.10
N LEU A 81 -3.56 7.53 -3.23
CA LEU A 81 -2.95 7.06 -4.47
C LEU A 81 -3.94 7.03 -5.65
N GLY A 82 -5.18 6.58 -5.42
CA GLY A 82 -6.19 6.45 -6.46
C GLY A 82 -6.60 7.78 -7.10
N SER A 83 -6.61 8.90 -6.35
CA SER A 83 -6.92 10.22 -6.92
C SER A 83 -5.84 10.69 -7.88
N TYR A 84 -4.55 10.52 -7.53
CA TYR A 84 -3.44 10.86 -8.44
C TYR A 84 -3.44 9.96 -9.67
N THR A 85 -3.65 8.65 -9.51
CA THR A 85 -3.76 7.73 -10.66
C THR A 85 -4.91 8.12 -11.58
N LEU A 86 -6.09 8.44 -11.04
CA LEU A 86 -7.23 8.88 -11.84
C LEU A 86 -6.92 10.18 -12.61
N SER A 87 -6.33 11.19 -11.95
CA SER A 87 -5.97 12.46 -12.60
C SER A 87 -4.99 12.26 -13.76
N LEU A 88 -4.01 11.35 -13.62
CA LEU A 88 -3.09 11.01 -14.70
C LEU A 88 -3.78 10.31 -15.87
N LEU A 89 -4.68 9.36 -15.60
CA LEU A 89 -5.46 8.70 -16.65
C LEU A 89 -6.35 9.71 -17.39
N LEU A 90 -7.03 10.61 -16.69
CA LEU A 90 -7.85 11.66 -17.31
C LEU A 90 -7.01 12.62 -18.15
N SER A 91 -5.74 12.80 -17.84
CA SER A 91 -4.82 13.63 -18.63
C SER A 91 -4.38 12.97 -19.94
N MET A 92 -4.58 11.66 -20.11
CA MET A 92 -4.24 10.98 -21.37
C MET A 92 -5.34 11.23 -22.42
N PRO A 93 -4.97 11.52 -23.67
CA PRO A 93 -5.93 11.89 -24.70
C PRO A 93 -6.74 10.69 -25.21
N TYR A 94 -7.90 10.98 -25.81
CA TYR A 94 -8.56 10.04 -26.72
C TYR A 94 -7.75 9.94 -28.03
N PRO A 95 -7.58 8.74 -28.64
CA PRO A 95 -8.21 7.47 -28.30
C PRO A 95 -7.42 6.57 -27.34
N THR A 96 -6.30 7.01 -26.75
CA THR A 96 -5.50 6.16 -25.84
C THR A 96 -6.33 5.64 -24.67
N ILE A 97 -7.19 6.48 -24.10
CA ILE A 97 -8.20 6.07 -23.12
C ILE A 97 -9.58 6.44 -23.65
N SER A 98 -10.42 5.43 -23.87
CA SER A 98 -11.79 5.59 -24.36
C SER A 98 -12.79 5.77 -23.24
N LYS A 99 -12.62 5.08 -22.11
CA LYS A 99 -13.55 5.12 -20.98
C LYS A 99 -12.87 4.73 -19.67
N ILE A 100 -13.26 5.38 -18.57
CA ILE A 100 -12.80 5.09 -17.21
C ILE A 100 -14.02 4.85 -16.31
N TYR A 101 -14.15 3.63 -15.80
CA TYR A 101 -15.09 3.27 -14.74
C TYR A 101 -14.36 3.35 -13.40
N ALA A 102 -14.76 4.29 -12.55
CA ALA A 102 -14.17 4.52 -11.24
C ALA A 102 -15.08 3.96 -10.15
N LEU A 103 -14.84 2.72 -9.73
CA LEU A 103 -15.64 2.00 -8.75
C LEU A 103 -15.21 2.35 -7.32
N ASN A 104 -16.14 2.88 -6.54
CA ASN A 104 -15.91 3.28 -5.16
C ASN A 104 -16.94 2.65 -4.23
N ARG A 105 -16.49 2.27 -3.03
CA ARG A 105 -17.37 1.66 -2.02
C ARG A 105 -18.52 2.59 -1.63
N PRO A 106 -19.70 2.03 -1.27
CA PRO A 106 -20.79 2.78 -0.70
C PRO A 106 -20.35 3.65 0.48
N ASN A 107 -20.96 4.83 0.59
CA ASN A 107 -20.69 5.77 1.66
C ASN A 107 -21.93 6.64 1.89
N ARG A 108 -22.04 7.23 3.08
CA ARG A 108 -23.11 8.21 3.38
C ARG A 108 -23.03 9.44 2.47
N LYS A 109 -21.81 9.86 2.10
CA LYS A 109 -21.59 10.93 1.14
C LYS A 109 -21.64 10.40 -0.30
N ASP A 110 -22.27 11.18 -1.17
CA ASP A 110 -22.30 10.94 -2.61
C ASP A 110 -20.89 10.78 -3.21
N VAL A 111 -20.75 9.92 -4.21
CA VAL A 111 -19.45 9.61 -4.82
C VAL A 111 -18.86 10.79 -5.59
N LYS A 112 -19.67 11.61 -6.26
CA LYS A 112 -19.17 12.80 -6.97
C LYS A 112 -18.64 13.81 -5.96
N GLN A 113 -19.37 14.03 -4.88
CA GLN A 113 -18.93 14.91 -3.80
C GLN A 113 -17.62 14.42 -3.16
N ARG A 114 -17.51 13.12 -2.86
CA ARG A 114 -16.26 12.55 -2.31
C ARG A 114 -15.09 12.67 -3.28
N GLN A 115 -15.32 12.46 -4.57
CA GLN A 115 -14.29 12.58 -5.59
C GLN A 115 -13.81 14.03 -5.74
N LEU A 116 -14.73 14.99 -5.73
CA LEU A 116 -14.43 16.42 -5.73
C LEU A 116 -13.63 16.82 -4.50
N GLU A 117 -14.10 16.45 -3.30
CA GLU A 117 -13.37 16.70 -2.04
C GLU A 117 -11.96 16.11 -2.09
N ALA A 118 -11.79 14.89 -2.62
CA ALA A 118 -10.49 14.24 -2.74
C ALA A 118 -9.54 14.96 -3.70
N PHE A 119 -10.05 15.51 -4.81
CA PHE A 119 -9.27 16.30 -5.77
C PHE A 119 -8.86 17.65 -5.18
N VAL A 120 -9.79 18.37 -4.56
CA VAL A 120 -9.52 19.66 -3.89
C VAL A 120 -8.47 19.50 -2.79
N ASP A 121 -8.65 18.50 -1.92
CA ASP A 121 -7.73 18.17 -0.82
C ASP A 121 -6.29 17.90 -1.30
N LYS A 122 -6.13 17.37 -2.52
CA LYS A 122 -4.83 17.05 -3.12
C LYS A 122 -4.34 18.11 -4.11
N GLY A 123 -5.07 19.22 -4.28
CA GLY A 123 -4.76 20.26 -5.26
C GLY A 123 -4.73 19.74 -6.70
N LEU A 124 -5.57 18.75 -7.03
CA LEU A 124 -5.73 18.21 -8.38
C LEU A 124 -6.76 19.02 -9.17
N ASP A 125 -6.67 19.00 -10.51
CA ASP A 125 -7.58 19.76 -11.38
C ASP A 125 -8.99 19.18 -11.36
N THR A 126 -9.92 19.87 -10.70
CA THR A 126 -11.31 19.43 -10.54
C THR A 126 -12.09 19.45 -11.85
N ARG A 127 -11.65 20.21 -12.87
CA ARG A 127 -12.30 20.24 -14.19
C ARG A 127 -12.23 18.90 -14.89
N GLN A 128 -11.24 18.08 -14.57
CA GLN A 128 -11.11 16.72 -15.10
C GLN A 128 -12.28 15.81 -14.71
N LEU A 129 -13.02 16.15 -13.64
CA LEU A 129 -14.16 15.35 -13.18
C LEU A 129 -15.40 15.50 -14.08
N GLU A 130 -15.39 16.46 -15.00
CA GLU A 130 -16.44 16.68 -16.00
C GLU A 130 -16.16 15.92 -17.31
N ASP A 131 -15.04 15.20 -17.42
CA ASP A 131 -14.67 14.42 -18.60
C ASP A 131 -15.71 13.32 -18.87
N GLU A 132 -16.29 13.32 -20.08
CA GLU A 132 -17.34 12.36 -20.48
C GLU A 132 -16.87 10.89 -20.48
N ARG A 133 -15.55 10.66 -20.55
CA ARG A 133 -14.97 9.33 -20.43
C ARG A 133 -15.06 8.78 -19.01
N LEU A 134 -15.23 9.64 -18.00
CA LEU A 134 -15.34 9.23 -16.61
C LEU A 134 -16.77 8.80 -16.25
N SER A 135 -16.88 7.62 -15.65
CA SER A 135 -18.09 7.15 -14.99
C SER A 135 -17.78 6.74 -13.55
N LEU A 136 -18.25 7.53 -12.59
CA LEU A 136 -18.14 7.22 -11.17
C LEU A 136 -19.23 6.20 -10.79
N LEU A 137 -18.80 5.04 -10.29
CA LEU A 137 -19.67 3.94 -9.89
C LEU A 137 -19.62 3.74 -8.38
N VAL A 138 -20.75 3.33 -7.81
CA VAL A 138 -20.87 2.95 -6.40
C VAL A 138 -21.14 1.46 -6.33
N GLY A 139 -20.27 0.72 -5.67
CA GLY A 139 -20.43 -0.73 -5.51
C GLY A 139 -19.41 -1.33 -4.54
N ASP A 140 -19.72 -2.52 -4.03
CA ASP A 140 -18.87 -3.28 -3.10
C ASP A 140 -18.45 -4.61 -3.73
N LEU A 141 -17.15 -4.83 -3.86
CA LEU A 141 -16.63 -6.03 -4.51
C LEU A 141 -16.94 -7.32 -3.74
N ASP A 142 -17.19 -7.22 -2.44
CA ASP A 142 -17.56 -8.35 -1.57
C ASP A 142 -19.08 -8.52 -1.40
N ASP A 143 -19.89 -7.86 -2.23
CA ASP A 143 -21.32 -7.98 -2.08
C ASP A 143 -21.81 -9.41 -2.39
N GLY A 144 -22.94 -9.76 -1.78
CA GLY A 144 -23.52 -11.09 -1.90
C GLY A 144 -24.29 -11.33 -3.20
N ASP A 145 -24.50 -10.30 -4.03
CA ASP A 145 -25.28 -10.42 -5.28
C ASP A 145 -24.42 -10.86 -6.47
N GLY A 146 -23.09 -10.78 -6.34
CA GLY A 146 -22.11 -11.24 -7.33
C GLY A 146 -21.83 -10.23 -8.46
N MET A 147 -22.47 -9.07 -8.42
CA MET A 147 -22.34 -7.95 -9.38
C MET A 147 -21.99 -6.62 -8.68
N TRP A 148 -21.61 -6.68 -7.41
CA TRP A 148 -21.08 -5.56 -6.62
C TRP A 148 -22.11 -4.47 -6.30
N GLY A 149 -23.40 -4.79 -6.40
CA GLY A 149 -24.50 -3.85 -6.23
C GLY A 149 -24.70 -2.96 -7.45
N LEU A 150 -24.09 -3.33 -8.59
CA LEU A 150 -24.29 -2.65 -9.86
C LEU A 150 -25.52 -3.23 -10.58
N GLU A 151 -26.19 -2.39 -11.37
CA GLU A 151 -27.18 -2.88 -12.31
C GLU A 151 -26.53 -3.88 -13.29
N ARG A 152 -27.21 -5.01 -13.54
CA ARG A 152 -26.75 -6.07 -14.45
C ARG A 152 -26.22 -5.54 -15.78
N GLY A 153 -26.99 -4.65 -16.43
CA GLY A 153 -26.60 -4.09 -17.72
C GLY A 153 -25.29 -3.29 -17.66
N VAL A 154 -25.04 -2.58 -16.55
CA VAL A 154 -23.80 -1.85 -16.32
C VAL A 154 -22.64 -2.84 -16.10
N TYR A 155 -22.82 -3.84 -15.24
CA TYR A 155 -21.80 -4.86 -14.95
C TYR A 155 -21.37 -5.61 -16.23
N GLU A 156 -22.34 -6.12 -17.00
CA GLU A 156 -22.11 -6.86 -18.24
C GLU A 156 -21.45 -5.98 -19.32
N MET A 157 -21.88 -4.72 -19.44
CA MET A 157 -21.29 -3.77 -20.39
C MET A 157 -19.83 -3.47 -20.05
N ILE A 158 -19.48 -3.28 -18.76
CA ILE A 158 -18.08 -3.09 -18.34
C ILE A 158 -17.30 -4.36 -18.69
N GLN A 159 -17.80 -5.55 -18.33
CA GLN A 159 -17.10 -6.81 -18.58
C GLN A 159 -16.83 -7.05 -20.06
N LEU A 160 -17.77 -6.68 -20.92
CA LEU A 160 -17.67 -6.82 -22.38
C LEU A 160 -16.52 -5.99 -22.97
N HIS A 161 -16.30 -4.77 -22.47
CA HIS A 161 -15.39 -3.80 -23.08
C HIS A 161 -14.08 -3.60 -22.32
N ILE A 162 -13.95 -4.13 -21.10
CA ILE A 162 -12.80 -3.86 -20.24
C ILE A 162 -11.49 -4.36 -20.84
N THR A 163 -10.44 -3.54 -20.76
CA THR A 163 -9.09 -3.89 -21.25
C THR A 163 -8.02 -3.74 -20.17
N LEU A 164 -8.30 -2.95 -19.14
CA LEU A 164 -7.36 -2.69 -18.06
C LEU A 164 -8.10 -2.56 -16.73
N ILE A 165 -7.67 -3.33 -15.73
CA ILE A 165 -8.19 -3.23 -14.36
C ILE A 165 -7.06 -2.75 -13.45
N LEU A 166 -7.31 -1.67 -12.71
CA LEU A 166 -6.42 -1.11 -11.69
C LEU A 166 -7.06 -1.28 -10.31
N HIS A 167 -6.68 -2.35 -9.61
CA HIS A 167 -7.17 -2.62 -8.26
C HIS A 167 -6.29 -1.94 -7.20
N ILE A 168 -6.63 -0.69 -6.87
CA ILE A 168 -5.91 0.13 -5.88
C ILE A 168 -6.62 0.13 -4.52
N ALA A 169 -7.95 0.01 -4.49
CA ALA A 169 -8.73 0.10 -3.26
C ALA A 169 -8.35 -0.97 -2.24
N TRP A 170 -7.94 -0.54 -1.04
CA TRP A 170 -7.72 -1.42 0.10
C TRP A 170 -7.77 -0.64 1.43
N PRO A 171 -8.35 -1.19 2.51
CA PRO A 171 -8.27 -0.57 3.83
C PRO A 171 -6.86 -0.73 4.42
N VAL A 172 -6.13 0.37 4.56
CA VAL A 172 -4.81 0.34 5.20
C VAL A 172 -5.00 0.36 6.71
N ASN A 173 -4.79 -0.80 7.36
CA ASN A 173 -4.86 -0.90 8.82
C ASN A 173 -3.87 -1.95 9.33
N PHE A 174 -2.85 -1.51 10.05
CA PHE A 174 -1.76 -2.39 10.47
C PHE A 174 -2.01 -3.08 11.82
N THR A 175 -3.08 -2.73 12.54
CA THR A 175 -3.44 -3.35 13.82
C THR A 175 -4.46 -4.48 13.71
N GLN A 176 -5.14 -4.58 12.57
CA GLN A 176 -6.17 -5.59 12.37
C GLN A 176 -5.55 -6.97 12.09
N PRO A 177 -6.12 -8.06 12.63
CA PRO A 177 -5.68 -9.41 12.31
C PRO A 177 -6.09 -9.80 10.88
N LEU A 178 -5.44 -10.82 10.30
CA LEU A 178 -5.70 -11.32 8.94
C LEU A 178 -7.19 -11.55 8.66
N ARG A 179 -7.91 -12.19 9.58
CA ARG A 179 -9.35 -12.46 9.45
C ARG A 179 -10.23 -11.21 9.20
N ALA A 180 -9.81 -10.04 9.68
CA ALA A 180 -10.56 -8.81 9.47
C ALA A 180 -10.50 -8.31 8.01
N PHE A 181 -9.56 -8.82 7.21
CA PHE A 181 -9.40 -8.50 5.79
C PHE A 181 -10.05 -9.53 4.87
N GLU A 182 -10.76 -10.52 5.40
CA GLU A 182 -11.33 -11.59 4.57
C GLU A 182 -12.31 -11.07 3.54
N ALA A 183 -13.13 -10.06 3.88
CA ALA A 183 -14.00 -9.38 2.93
C ALA A 183 -13.21 -8.73 1.78
N ASN A 184 -12.04 -8.14 2.07
CA ASN A 184 -11.19 -7.53 1.05
C ASN A 184 -10.55 -8.59 0.15
N ILE A 185 -10.10 -9.71 0.71
CA ILE A 185 -9.60 -10.85 -0.06
C ILE A 185 -10.70 -11.39 -0.98
N ARG A 186 -11.91 -11.63 -0.45
CA ARG A 186 -13.05 -12.11 -1.23
C ARG A 186 -13.42 -11.15 -2.35
N GLY A 187 -13.48 -9.85 -2.06
CA GLY A 187 -13.72 -8.81 -3.05
C GLY A 187 -12.66 -8.77 -4.16
N SER A 188 -11.37 -8.89 -3.84
CA SER A 188 -10.31 -9.03 -4.86
C SER A 188 -10.50 -10.28 -5.71
N CYS A 189 -10.87 -11.42 -5.10
CA CYS A 189 -11.16 -12.65 -5.83
C CYS A 189 -12.39 -12.52 -6.75
N ASN A 190 -13.43 -11.81 -6.33
CA ASN A 190 -14.59 -11.52 -7.17
C ASN A 190 -14.20 -10.67 -8.39
N LEU A 191 -13.34 -9.67 -8.19
CA LEU A 191 -12.80 -8.87 -9.29
C LEU A 191 -11.90 -9.69 -10.25
N ILE A 192 -11.14 -10.66 -9.73
CA ILE A 192 -10.36 -11.60 -10.55
C ILE A 192 -11.31 -12.48 -11.39
N ARG A 193 -12.38 -13.01 -10.79
CA ARG A 193 -13.40 -13.80 -11.52
C ARG A 193 -14.08 -12.97 -12.61
N PHE A 194 -14.42 -11.71 -12.33
CA PHE A 194 -14.93 -10.78 -13.33
C PHE A 194 -13.96 -10.62 -14.51
N ALA A 195 -12.67 -10.42 -14.23
CA ALA A 195 -11.65 -10.29 -15.27
C ALA A 195 -11.53 -11.55 -16.14
N LEU A 196 -11.59 -12.74 -15.53
CA LEU A 196 -11.54 -14.03 -16.22
C LEU A 196 -12.78 -14.30 -17.09
N GLY A 197 -13.93 -13.68 -16.77
CA GLY A 197 -15.14 -13.76 -17.59
C GLY A 197 -15.19 -12.77 -18.76
N ALA A 198 -14.23 -11.85 -18.87
CA ALA A 198 -14.22 -10.83 -19.91
C ALA A 198 -13.80 -11.40 -21.28
N PRO A 199 -14.49 -11.07 -22.39
CA PRO A 199 -14.08 -11.50 -23.73
C PRO A 199 -12.65 -11.06 -24.11
N ASN A 200 -12.24 -9.87 -23.66
CA ASN A 200 -10.89 -9.36 -23.89
C ASN A 200 -9.79 -10.14 -23.14
N TYR A 201 -10.12 -10.86 -22.07
CA TYR A 201 -9.19 -11.81 -21.46
C TYR A 201 -8.91 -12.98 -22.42
N HIS A 202 -9.94 -13.57 -23.02
CA HIS A 202 -9.77 -14.65 -24.01
C HIS A 202 -8.98 -14.19 -25.25
N ALA A 203 -9.09 -12.90 -25.61
CA ALA A 203 -8.29 -12.28 -26.65
C ALA A 203 -6.85 -11.90 -26.22
N LYS A 204 -6.45 -12.18 -24.97
CA LYS A 204 -5.16 -11.78 -24.36
C LYS A 204 -4.89 -10.27 -24.37
N ARG A 205 -5.97 -9.48 -24.30
CA ARG A 205 -5.94 -8.00 -24.33
C ARG A 205 -6.26 -7.35 -22.98
N LEU A 206 -6.70 -8.13 -22.00
CA LEU A 206 -6.97 -7.65 -20.65
C LEU A 206 -5.70 -7.68 -19.79
N ARG A 207 -5.36 -6.55 -19.16
CA ARG A 207 -4.32 -6.45 -18.14
C ARG A 207 -4.93 -6.18 -16.76
N PHE A 208 -4.42 -6.86 -15.73
CA PHE A 208 -4.84 -6.67 -14.35
C PHE A 208 -3.67 -6.19 -13.48
N ILE A 209 -3.79 -5.01 -12.88
CA ILE A 209 -2.78 -4.47 -11.98
C ILE A 209 -3.34 -4.38 -10.57
N PHE A 210 -2.62 -4.98 -9.62
CA PHE A 210 -2.96 -4.91 -8.20
C PHE A 210 -1.96 -4.04 -7.46
N ALA A 211 -2.43 -3.04 -6.71
CA ALA A 211 -1.60 -2.32 -5.76
C ALA A 211 -1.40 -3.18 -4.50
N SER A 212 -0.34 -3.98 -4.52
CA SER A 212 0.16 -4.72 -3.37
C SER A 212 1.08 -3.83 -2.50
N SER A 213 1.84 -4.42 -1.59
CA SER A 213 2.71 -3.70 -0.65
C SER A 213 4.02 -4.44 -0.46
N ILE A 214 5.12 -3.70 -0.28
CA ILE A 214 6.41 -4.30 0.10
C ILE A 214 6.35 -5.04 1.46
N SER A 215 5.34 -4.75 2.28
CA SER A 215 5.13 -5.46 3.56
C SER A 215 4.85 -6.96 3.39
N THR A 216 4.40 -7.42 2.21
CA THR A 216 4.20 -8.84 1.90
C THR A 216 5.50 -9.65 1.89
N VAL A 217 6.64 -8.96 1.94
CA VAL A 217 7.98 -9.54 1.94
C VAL A 217 8.86 -8.94 3.04
N LEU A 218 8.26 -8.33 4.06
CA LEU A 218 8.98 -7.65 5.15
C LEU A 218 9.96 -8.55 5.90
N ARG A 219 9.71 -9.86 5.94
CA ARG A 219 10.58 -10.85 6.61
C ARG A 219 11.51 -11.59 5.67
N TRP A 220 11.61 -11.16 4.42
CA TRP A 220 12.62 -11.68 3.51
C TRP A 220 14.03 -11.39 4.05
N GLY A 221 14.93 -12.37 4.01
CA GLY A 221 16.29 -12.25 4.55
C GLY A 221 16.43 -12.46 6.07
N LEU A 222 15.37 -12.25 6.87
CA LEU A 222 15.42 -12.46 8.33
C LEU A 222 15.42 -13.95 8.74
N ASN A 223 15.01 -14.84 7.83
CA ASN A 223 14.94 -16.28 8.09
C ASN A 223 16.27 -17.01 7.79
N SER A 224 17.26 -16.32 7.22
CA SER A 224 18.60 -16.86 6.94
C SER A 224 19.40 -17.06 8.24
N ASP A 225 19.16 -16.21 9.24
CA ASP A 225 19.90 -16.22 10.49
C ASP A 225 19.43 -17.31 11.46
N GLU A 226 18.16 -17.74 11.37
CA GLU A 226 17.62 -18.85 12.18
C GLU A 226 18.30 -20.19 11.86
N LYS A 227 18.75 -20.41 10.62
CA LYS A 227 19.51 -21.63 10.25
C LYS A 227 20.99 -21.57 10.66
N ARG A 228 21.56 -20.38 10.83
CA ARG A 228 22.98 -20.21 11.16
C ARG A 228 23.31 -20.50 12.63
N GLY A 229 22.28 -20.57 13.48
CA GLY A 229 22.40 -20.86 14.91
C GLY A 229 22.36 -22.34 15.29
N ASP A 230 21.86 -23.22 14.42
CA ASP A 230 21.56 -24.63 14.79
C ASP A 230 22.61 -25.64 14.27
N GLU A 231 23.52 -25.23 13.37
CA GLU A 231 24.56 -26.11 12.80
C GLU A 231 25.96 -25.95 13.45
N ARG A 232 26.10 -25.20 14.55
CA ARG A 232 27.38 -25.06 15.29
C ARG A 232 27.50 -25.96 16.54
N ARG A 233 26.95 -27.17 16.47
CA ARG A 233 27.26 -28.26 17.41
C ARG A 233 27.54 -29.54 16.63
N GLY A 234 28.71 -29.57 16.02
CA GLY A 234 29.31 -30.75 15.40
C GLY A 234 30.79 -30.49 15.26
N GLU A 235 31.57 -31.13 16.12
CA GLU A 235 33.03 -31.20 16.06
C GLU A 235 33.43 -31.96 14.78
N ASP A 236 34.22 -31.34 13.90
CA ASP A 236 35.55 -31.87 13.57
C ASP A 236 36.34 -30.92 12.65
N SER A 237 37.66 -31.00 12.85
CA SER A 237 38.76 -30.30 12.19
C SER A 237 38.74 -30.35 10.66
N ASP A 238 39.13 -29.25 10.01
CA ASP A 238 40.42 -29.12 9.30
C ASP A 238 40.35 -28.09 8.14
N GLU A 239 41.51 -27.50 7.84
CA GLU A 239 41.75 -26.34 6.99
C GLU A 239 41.19 -26.44 5.56
N THR A 240 40.27 -25.55 5.18
CA THR A 240 40.25 -24.94 3.84
C THR A 240 39.65 -23.54 3.91
N ARG A 241 40.50 -22.58 4.28
CA ARG A 241 40.23 -21.14 4.19
C ARG A 241 40.37 -20.71 2.73
N LYS A 242 39.35 -20.99 1.90
CA LYS A 242 39.25 -20.42 0.53
C LYS A 242 37.89 -19.76 0.30
N ARG A 243 37.94 -18.43 0.31
CA ARG A 243 37.30 -17.53 -0.66
C ARG A 243 35.80 -17.79 -0.93
N GLY A 244 34.97 -17.22 -0.06
CA GLY A 244 33.56 -16.95 -0.31
C GLY A 244 33.20 -15.62 0.36
N GLU A 245 33.75 -14.52 -0.15
CA GLU A 245 33.25 -13.19 0.22
C GLU A 245 31.77 -13.11 -0.18
N ASN A 246 30.92 -12.86 0.81
CA ASN A 246 29.47 -12.71 0.73
C ASN A 246 29.00 -11.99 -0.55
N SER A 247 28.52 -12.72 -1.55
CA SER A 247 27.76 -12.15 -2.68
C SER A 247 26.26 -12.00 -2.37
N ASP A 248 25.77 -12.56 -1.26
CA ASP A 248 24.34 -12.56 -0.92
C ASP A 248 23.86 -11.30 -0.18
N GLU A 249 24.76 -10.51 0.43
CA GLU A 249 24.41 -9.28 1.15
C GLU A 249 24.00 -8.09 0.25
N LYS A 250 24.12 -8.24 -1.08
CA LYS A 250 23.78 -7.21 -2.08
C LYS A 250 22.53 -7.49 -2.91
N ARG A 251 21.81 -8.59 -2.68
CA ARG A 251 20.64 -8.91 -3.51
C ARG A 251 19.41 -8.17 -2.98
N GLY A 252 18.80 -7.31 -3.80
CA GLY A 252 17.51 -6.71 -3.47
C GLY A 252 16.40 -7.76 -3.34
N VAL A 253 15.27 -7.41 -2.74
CA VAL A 253 14.13 -8.32 -2.58
C VAL A 253 13.70 -8.84 -3.97
N PRO A 254 13.58 -10.16 -4.19
CA PRO A 254 13.20 -10.69 -5.49
C PRO A 254 11.78 -10.26 -5.91
N GLU A 255 11.64 -9.97 -7.20
CA GLU A 255 10.36 -9.67 -7.86
C GLU A 255 9.62 -10.95 -8.27
N THR A 256 9.59 -11.91 -7.35
CA THR A 256 8.92 -13.20 -7.51
C THR A 256 8.04 -13.48 -6.29
N VAL A 257 7.18 -14.48 -6.43
CA VAL A 257 6.40 -14.97 -5.31
C VAL A 257 7.32 -15.71 -4.33
N LEU A 258 7.27 -15.31 -3.07
CA LEU A 258 8.09 -15.86 -1.99
C LEU A 258 7.27 -16.77 -1.08
N ASP A 259 7.95 -17.53 -0.23
CA ASP A 259 7.34 -18.34 0.83
C ASP A 259 6.48 -17.47 1.78
N PRO A 260 5.32 -17.97 2.27
CA PRO A 260 4.43 -17.21 3.14
C PRO A 260 5.10 -16.64 4.39
N LYS A 261 6.16 -17.30 4.90
CA LYS A 261 6.95 -16.80 6.04
C LYS A 261 7.52 -15.40 5.81
N ALA A 262 7.74 -15.00 4.55
CA ALA A 262 8.19 -13.64 4.21
C ALA A 262 7.13 -12.57 4.53
N ALA A 263 5.85 -12.94 4.54
CA ALA A 263 4.72 -12.03 4.78
C ALA A 263 4.27 -11.97 6.25
N VAL A 264 4.60 -12.98 7.08
CA VAL A 264 4.09 -13.15 8.46
C VAL A 264 4.52 -11.99 9.38
N SER A 265 3.78 -10.89 9.37
CA SER A 265 4.12 -9.67 10.09
C SER A 265 2.90 -9.12 10.82
N PHE A 266 1.91 -8.60 10.09
CA PHE A 266 0.62 -8.13 10.59
C PHE A 266 -0.47 -8.41 9.54
N GLY A 267 -1.74 -8.38 9.94
CA GLY A 267 -2.84 -8.89 9.12
C GLY A 267 -2.95 -8.23 7.74
N TYR A 268 -2.62 -6.93 7.62
CA TYR A 268 -2.59 -6.23 6.33
C TYR A 268 -1.60 -6.86 5.33
N ALA A 269 -0.37 -7.13 5.76
CA ALA A 269 0.66 -7.71 4.90
C ALA A 269 0.28 -9.13 4.47
N GLU A 270 -0.23 -9.92 5.42
CA GLU A 270 -0.67 -11.29 5.15
C GLU A 270 -1.84 -11.33 4.17
N ALA A 271 -2.81 -10.42 4.32
CA ALA A 271 -3.97 -10.37 3.45
C ALA A 271 -3.62 -9.93 2.03
N LYS A 272 -2.71 -8.95 1.86
CA LYS A 272 -2.17 -8.57 0.56
C LYS A 272 -1.40 -9.72 -0.09
N TYR A 273 -0.62 -10.46 0.69
CA TYR A 273 0.10 -11.64 0.23
C TYR A 273 -0.84 -12.75 -0.26
N VAL A 274 -1.97 -13.00 0.42
CA VAL A 274 -2.99 -13.95 -0.05
C VAL A 274 -3.48 -13.59 -1.45
N VAL A 275 -3.76 -12.31 -1.71
CA VAL A 275 -4.20 -11.84 -3.04
C VAL A 275 -3.08 -11.96 -4.08
N ASP A 276 -1.84 -11.59 -3.75
CA ASP A 276 -0.67 -11.78 -4.62
C ASP A 276 -0.53 -13.25 -5.05
N ARG A 277 -0.70 -14.18 -4.10
CA ARG A 277 -0.64 -15.63 -4.35
C ARG A 277 -1.75 -16.09 -5.28
N ILE A 278 -3.00 -15.75 -4.97
CA ILE A 278 -4.16 -16.16 -5.78
C ILE A 278 -4.06 -15.60 -7.20
N LEU A 279 -3.70 -14.32 -7.35
CA LEU A 279 -3.56 -13.68 -8.65
C LEU A 279 -2.49 -14.36 -9.51
N ASN A 280 -1.33 -14.69 -8.92
CA ASN A 280 -0.24 -15.39 -9.60
C ASN A 280 -0.56 -16.87 -9.93
N GLU A 281 -1.56 -17.48 -9.28
CA GLU A 281 -2.06 -18.82 -9.64
C GLU A 281 -3.07 -18.78 -10.81
N THR A 282 -3.49 -17.59 -11.26
CA THR A 282 -4.45 -17.43 -12.36
C THR A 282 -3.75 -17.22 -13.70
N PRO A 283 -4.42 -17.54 -14.83
CA PRO A 283 -3.90 -17.27 -16.18
C PRO A 283 -4.02 -15.80 -16.62
N LEU A 284 -4.48 -14.89 -15.74
CA LEU A 284 -4.59 -13.48 -16.07
C LEU A 284 -3.21 -12.89 -16.35
N ASN A 285 -3.11 -12.05 -17.39
CA ASN A 285 -1.98 -11.15 -17.56
C ASN A 285 -2.03 -10.11 -16.45
N SER A 286 -1.35 -10.42 -15.34
CA SER A 286 -1.48 -9.71 -14.09
C SER A 286 -0.14 -9.31 -13.51
N THR A 287 -0.11 -8.16 -12.84
CA THR A 287 1.06 -7.64 -12.16
C THR A 287 0.67 -7.08 -10.79
N SER A 288 1.24 -7.67 -9.74
CA SER A 288 1.18 -7.13 -8.38
C SER A 288 2.32 -6.15 -8.16
N LEU A 289 1.98 -4.89 -7.86
CA LEU A 289 2.94 -3.84 -7.55
C LEU A 289 3.15 -3.80 -6.04
N ARG A 290 4.29 -4.28 -5.55
CA ARG A 290 4.68 -4.20 -4.14
C ARG A 290 5.20 -2.80 -3.86
N ILE A 291 4.27 -1.91 -3.47
CA ILE A 291 4.57 -0.50 -3.24
C ILE A 291 5.19 -0.31 -1.85
N GLY A 292 6.30 0.44 -1.82
CA GLY A 292 6.98 0.90 -0.60
C GLY A 292 6.20 1.97 0.17
N GLN A 293 6.88 2.64 1.10
CA GLN A 293 6.23 3.69 1.89
C GLN A 293 5.93 4.91 0.99
N ILE A 294 4.66 5.23 0.85
CA ILE A 294 4.21 6.42 0.12
C ILE A 294 4.40 7.66 1.01
N SER A 295 4.80 8.76 0.39
CA SER A 295 4.92 10.09 0.99
C SER A 295 4.05 11.12 0.25
N GLY A 296 4.04 12.35 0.73
CA GLY A 296 3.37 13.48 0.09
C GLY A 296 3.84 13.74 -1.35
N SER A 297 3.01 14.44 -2.11
CA SER A 297 3.30 14.76 -3.53
C SER A 297 4.53 15.66 -3.68
N THR A 298 5.31 15.42 -4.73
CA THR A 298 6.42 16.31 -5.09
C THR A 298 5.99 17.71 -5.52
N LYS A 299 4.73 17.89 -5.94
CA LYS A 299 4.23 19.15 -6.54
C LYS A 299 3.75 20.15 -5.50
N ASN A 300 3.05 19.68 -4.47
CA ASN A 300 2.37 20.55 -3.50
C ASN A 300 2.45 20.03 -2.05
N GLY A 301 3.19 18.95 -1.80
CA GLY A 301 3.34 18.38 -0.46
C GLY A 301 2.07 17.76 0.13
N ALA A 302 0.98 17.62 -0.64
CA ALA A 302 -0.27 17.07 -0.13
C ALA A 302 -0.04 15.64 0.41
N TRP A 303 -0.28 15.47 1.71
CA TRP A 303 -0.03 14.26 2.48
C TRP A 303 -1.15 14.06 3.50
N PRO A 304 -1.81 12.90 3.54
CA PRO A 304 -2.81 12.60 4.58
C PRO A 304 -2.25 12.79 6.00
N ILE A 305 -2.90 13.64 6.78
CA ILE A 305 -2.42 14.03 8.12
C ILE A 305 -2.54 12.90 9.14
N GLU A 306 -3.36 11.90 8.86
CA GLU A 306 -3.57 10.73 9.71
C GLU A 306 -2.46 9.67 9.54
N GLU A 307 -1.61 9.82 8.52
CA GLU A 307 -0.44 8.97 8.35
C GLU A 307 0.62 9.25 9.41
N TRP A 308 1.45 8.24 9.67
CA TRP A 308 2.34 8.23 10.84
C TRP A 308 3.33 9.40 10.84
N MET A 309 3.82 9.85 9.68
CA MET A 309 4.84 10.89 9.62
C MET A 309 4.27 12.29 9.92
N PRO A 310 3.21 12.78 9.22
CA PRO A 310 2.55 14.02 9.64
C PRO A 310 2.10 14.01 11.11
N MET A 311 1.57 12.87 11.58
CA MET A 311 1.22 12.69 12.99
C MET A 311 2.43 12.77 13.93
N LEU A 312 3.57 12.19 13.54
CA LEU A 312 4.81 12.27 14.32
C LEU A 312 5.26 13.72 14.47
N VAL A 313 5.24 14.50 13.38
CA VAL A 313 5.58 15.94 13.42
C VAL A 313 4.63 16.69 14.34
N LYS A 314 3.31 16.51 14.16
CA LYS A 314 2.29 17.17 14.99
C LYS A 314 2.44 16.83 16.48
N THR A 315 2.67 15.55 16.79
CA THR A 315 2.88 15.09 18.17
C THR A 315 4.19 15.64 18.73
N SER A 316 5.25 15.70 17.92
CA SER A 316 6.55 16.22 18.35
C SER A 316 6.49 17.72 18.68
N LEU A 317 5.70 18.50 17.93
CA LEU A 317 5.41 19.89 18.25
C LEU A 317 4.72 20.02 19.60
N ALA A 318 3.68 19.21 19.86
CA ALA A 318 2.95 19.22 21.12
C ALA A 318 3.82 18.80 22.32
N LEU A 319 4.77 17.87 22.12
CA LEU A 319 5.69 17.42 23.17
C LEU A 319 6.93 18.31 23.32
N GLY A 320 7.19 19.22 22.37
CA GLY A 320 8.41 20.02 22.33
C GLY A 320 9.69 19.22 22.02
N MET A 321 9.55 17.99 21.51
CA MET A 321 10.66 17.07 21.25
C MET A 321 10.31 16.08 20.14
N VAL A 322 11.32 15.65 19.38
CA VAL A 322 11.19 14.71 18.25
C VAL A 322 12.03 13.45 18.52
N PRO A 323 11.53 12.23 18.24
CA PRO A 323 12.30 11.03 18.50
C PRO A 323 13.37 10.84 17.42
N SER A 324 14.58 10.48 17.82
CA SER A 324 15.61 9.92 16.95
C SER A 324 15.14 8.56 16.45
N HIS A 325 15.34 8.26 15.17
CA HIS A 325 15.00 6.96 14.60
C HIS A 325 16.24 6.35 13.93
N PRO A 326 16.78 5.23 14.45
CA PRO A 326 17.83 4.52 13.75
C PRO A 326 17.23 3.81 12.55
N GLY A 327 17.64 4.18 11.33
CA GLY A 327 17.18 3.49 10.14
C GLY A 327 17.23 4.30 8.85
N CYS A 328 16.76 3.64 7.80
CA CYS A 328 16.72 4.13 6.43
C CYS A 328 15.27 4.26 5.97
N LEU A 329 14.93 5.40 5.37
CA LEU A 329 13.63 5.68 4.79
C LEU A 329 13.71 5.52 3.28
N SER A 330 12.93 4.57 2.76
CA SER A 330 12.67 4.42 1.34
C SER A 330 11.27 4.95 1.07
N TRP A 331 11.18 6.26 0.87
CA TRP A 331 9.91 6.95 0.62
C TRP A 331 9.68 7.22 -0.85
N LEU A 332 8.41 7.19 -1.24
CA LEU A 332 7.95 7.33 -2.61
C LEU A 332 6.89 8.42 -2.68
N PRO A 333 7.15 9.55 -3.34
CA PRO A 333 6.11 10.53 -3.59
C PRO A 333 4.89 9.90 -4.27
N VAL A 334 3.68 10.17 -3.75
CA VAL A 334 2.44 9.58 -4.26
C VAL A 334 2.20 9.79 -5.76
N ASP A 335 2.56 10.97 -6.27
CA ASP A 335 2.49 11.32 -7.68
C ASP A 335 3.48 10.52 -8.52
N SER A 336 4.69 10.27 -8.01
CA SER A 336 5.67 9.40 -8.68
C SER A 336 5.18 7.94 -8.73
N VAL A 337 4.60 7.43 -7.65
CA VAL A 337 4.00 6.08 -7.64
C VAL A 337 2.84 5.99 -8.63
N ALA A 338 1.96 7.00 -8.66
CA ALA A 338 0.85 7.05 -9.59
C ALA A 338 1.33 7.05 -11.05
N HIS A 339 2.38 7.81 -11.37
CA HIS A 339 3.02 7.78 -12.69
C HIS A 339 3.54 6.38 -13.03
N THR A 340 4.30 5.75 -12.13
CA THR A 340 4.81 4.39 -12.36
C THR A 340 3.69 3.38 -12.61
N ILE A 341 2.59 3.45 -11.84
CA ILE A 341 1.41 2.58 -12.05
C ILE A 341 0.85 2.78 -13.46
N VAL A 342 0.65 4.04 -13.88
CA VAL A 342 0.08 4.36 -15.18
C VAL A 342 1.01 3.92 -16.31
N ASP A 343 2.32 4.17 -16.21
CA ASP A 343 3.30 3.76 -17.21
C ASP A 343 3.30 2.24 -17.40
N ILE A 344 3.32 1.47 -16.30
CA ILE A 344 3.22 0.01 -16.35
C ILE A 344 1.85 -0.42 -16.91
N ALA A 345 0.77 0.30 -16.59
CA ALA A 345 -0.58 -0.04 -17.02
C ALA A 345 -0.80 0.09 -18.53
N VAL A 346 -0.32 1.19 -19.13
CA VAL A 346 -0.58 1.50 -20.54
C VAL A 346 0.57 1.11 -21.46
N SER A 347 1.69 0.63 -20.91
CA SER A 347 2.82 0.19 -21.72
C SER A 347 2.43 -0.91 -22.70
N PRO A 348 2.87 -0.82 -23.98
CA PRO A 348 2.61 -1.85 -24.98
C PRO A 348 3.03 -3.23 -24.50
N SER A 349 2.18 -4.23 -24.72
CA SER A 349 2.39 -5.63 -24.30
C SER A 349 3.46 -6.37 -25.12
N THR A 350 4.54 -5.71 -25.56
CA THR A 350 5.59 -6.35 -26.38
C THR A 350 6.33 -7.44 -25.59
N HIS A 351 6.37 -7.33 -24.26
CA HIS A 351 6.86 -8.34 -23.34
C HIS A 351 5.93 -8.45 -22.12
N PRO A 352 5.69 -9.67 -21.59
CA PRO A 352 4.94 -9.81 -20.35
C PRO A 352 5.75 -9.18 -19.20
N TYR A 353 5.11 -8.26 -18.46
CA TYR A 353 5.66 -7.76 -17.21
C TYR A 353 5.82 -8.91 -16.21
N PRO A 354 6.80 -8.84 -15.29
CA PRO A 354 6.89 -9.83 -14.23
C PRO A 354 5.58 -9.84 -13.43
N PRO A 355 5.19 -10.99 -12.88
CA PRO A 355 3.95 -11.09 -12.11
C PRO A 355 3.98 -10.22 -10.85
N LEU A 356 5.18 -9.89 -10.34
CA LEU A 356 5.37 -8.95 -9.24
C LEU A 356 6.44 -7.92 -9.59
N PHE A 357 6.26 -6.70 -9.10
CA PHE A 357 7.19 -5.59 -9.29
C PHE A 357 7.38 -4.82 -7.98
N ASN A 358 8.61 -4.53 -7.59
CA ASN A 358 8.91 -3.79 -6.38
C ASN A 358 9.04 -2.30 -6.68
N ILE A 359 8.02 -1.51 -6.32
CA ILE A 359 8.09 -0.05 -6.41
C ILE A 359 8.65 0.44 -5.08
N CYS A 360 9.97 0.67 -5.02
CA CYS A 360 10.71 1.14 -3.84
C CYS A 360 11.73 2.22 -4.23
N SER A 361 12.10 3.11 -3.31
CA SER A 361 13.16 4.08 -3.60
C SER A 361 14.51 3.35 -3.63
N PRO A 362 15.31 3.49 -4.70
CA PRO A 362 16.61 2.83 -4.83
C PRO A 362 17.67 3.44 -3.89
N ASN A 363 17.44 4.68 -3.43
CA ASN A 363 18.38 5.45 -2.64
C ASN A 363 17.72 5.79 -1.29
N PRO A 364 17.67 4.83 -0.35
CA PRO A 364 17.13 5.10 0.97
C PRO A 364 17.91 6.22 1.66
N SER A 365 17.18 7.11 2.34
CA SER A 365 17.75 8.23 3.09
C SER A 365 17.83 7.92 4.58
N SER A 366 18.85 8.43 5.28
CA SER A 366 18.93 8.33 6.74
C SER A 366 17.76 9.05 7.42
N CYS A 367 17.14 8.41 8.41
CA CYS A 367 16.10 9.01 9.25
C CYS A 367 16.57 10.26 9.97
N ASP A 368 17.81 10.30 10.46
CA ASP A 368 18.38 11.47 11.14
C ASP A 368 18.44 12.67 10.20
N ARG A 369 18.75 12.43 8.92
CA ARG A 369 18.73 13.48 7.90
C ARG A 369 17.31 14.03 7.73
N LEU A 370 16.30 13.17 7.70
CA LEU A 370 14.91 13.61 7.61
C LEU A 370 14.50 14.44 8.83
N ILE A 371 14.75 13.94 10.05
CA ILE A 371 14.39 14.65 11.29
C ILE A 371 15.03 16.05 11.31
N ARG A 372 16.28 16.16 10.87
CA ARG A 372 16.95 17.45 10.68
C ARG A 372 16.27 18.33 9.65
N ILE A 373 15.89 17.80 8.49
CA ILE A 373 15.15 18.54 7.45
C ILE A 373 13.84 19.07 8.01
N VAL A 374 13.07 18.22 8.71
CA VAL A 374 11.79 18.61 9.34
C VAL A 374 12.02 19.71 10.37
N ASN A 375 12.96 19.54 11.30
CA ASN A 375 13.28 20.56 12.30
C ASN A 375 13.69 21.90 11.68
N ASN A 376 14.52 21.86 10.63
CA ASN A 376 14.93 23.08 9.94
C ASN A 376 13.75 23.75 9.23
N ALA A 377 12.87 22.97 8.59
CA ALA A 377 11.66 23.48 7.95
C ALA A 377 10.72 24.13 8.98
N LEU A 378 10.49 23.50 10.13
CA LEU A 378 9.65 24.06 11.20
C LEU A 378 10.17 25.43 11.71
N VAL A 379 11.49 25.61 11.76
CA VAL A 379 12.09 26.91 12.13
C VAL A 379 11.98 27.92 10.99
N ALA A 380 12.28 27.51 9.76
CA ALA A 380 12.23 28.38 8.58
C ALA A 380 10.81 28.93 8.32
N GLU A 381 9.79 28.09 8.53
CA GLU A 381 8.38 28.46 8.43
C GLU A 381 7.85 29.19 9.67
N GLY A 382 8.69 29.45 10.68
CA GLY A 382 8.31 30.17 11.90
C GLY A 382 7.35 29.42 12.83
N VAL A 383 7.15 28.11 12.61
CA VAL A 383 6.30 27.26 13.47
C VAL A 383 6.91 27.12 14.87
N VAL A 384 8.24 27.08 14.96
CA VAL A 384 8.99 27.10 16.21
C VAL A 384 10.14 28.09 16.12
N SER A 385 10.46 28.77 17.22
CA SER A 385 11.57 29.73 17.29
C SER A 385 12.96 29.09 17.24
N ARG A 386 13.05 27.80 17.55
CA ARG A 386 14.30 27.01 17.54
C ARG A 386 13.99 25.53 17.24
N PRO A 387 14.97 24.75 16.72
CA PRO A 387 14.78 23.34 16.45
C PRO A 387 14.30 22.56 17.69
N LEU A 388 13.38 21.62 17.50
CA LEU A 388 12.92 20.75 18.59
C LEU A 388 14.07 19.87 19.08
N LYS A 389 14.08 19.57 20.39
CA LYS A 389 15.07 18.67 20.98
C LYS A 389 14.89 17.27 20.40
N VAL A 390 15.94 16.73 19.79
CA VAL A 390 15.98 15.32 19.37
C VAL A 390 16.26 14.47 20.60
N VAL A 391 15.43 13.46 20.87
CA VAL A 391 15.53 12.56 22.03
C VAL A 391 15.49 11.10 21.59
N GLU A 392 15.94 10.18 22.43
CA GLU A 392 15.76 8.76 22.15
C GLU A 392 14.27 8.39 22.03
N SER A 393 13.95 7.44 21.16
CA SER A 393 12.57 6.99 20.93
C SER A 393 11.86 6.54 22.22
N GLY A 394 12.54 5.85 23.14
CA GLY A 394 11.97 5.43 24.41
C GLY A 394 11.51 6.61 25.27
N VAL A 395 12.37 7.62 25.42
CA VAL A 395 12.07 8.86 26.16
C VAL A 395 10.88 9.59 25.55
N TRP A 396 10.81 9.66 24.22
CA TRP A 396 9.68 10.26 23.53
C TRP A 396 8.36 9.53 23.79
N LEU A 397 8.38 8.19 23.78
CA LEU A 397 7.21 7.35 24.03
C LEU A 397 6.72 7.44 25.47
N GLU A 398 7.63 7.50 26.45
CA GLU A 398 7.29 7.73 27.85
C GLU A 398 6.58 9.07 28.02
N ARG A 399 7.14 10.14 27.43
CA ARG A 399 6.53 11.46 27.50
C ARG A 399 5.16 11.50 26.82
N LEU A 400 5.00 10.81 25.70
CA LEU A 400 3.70 10.67 25.04
C LEU A 400 2.67 9.97 25.94
N ALA A 401 3.09 8.92 26.66
CA ALA A 401 2.22 8.17 27.55
C ALA A 401 1.76 9.00 28.76
N GLU A 402 2.65 9.81 29.34
CA GLU A 402 2.33 10.74 30.42
C GLU A 402 1.26 11.74 30.01
N VAL A 403 1.49 12.46 28.91
CA VAL A 403 0.53 13.46 28.39
C VAL A 403 -0.81 12.78 28.03
N GLY A 404 -0.75 11.60 27.42
CA GLY A 404 -1.95 10.81 27.09
C GLY A 404 -2.73 10.30 28.31
N GLY A 405 -2.07 10.13 29.47
CA GLY A 405 -2.70 9.80 30.75
C GLY A 405 -3.37 11.02 31.39
N GLU A 406 -2.67 12.16 31.42
CA GLU A 406 -3.18 13.43 31.95
C GLU A 406 -4.47 13.89 31.23
N VAL A 407 -4.51 13.81 29.90
CA VAL A 407 -5.70 14.18 29.12
C VAL A 407 -6.89 13.26 29.43
N ARG A 408 -6.66 11.97 29.65
CA ARG A 408 -7.74 11.02 30.01
C ARG A 408 -8.31 11.32 31.39
N GLU A 409 -7.46 11.64 32.35
CA GLU A 409 -7.88 12.01 33.70
C GLU A 409 -8.71 13.31 33.68
N GLY A 410 -8.26 14.32 32.93
CA GLY A 410 -9.02 15.58 32.75
C GLY A 410 -10.38 15.39 32.08
N LEU A 411 -10.48 14.50 31.09
CA LEU A 411 -11.77 14.14 30.46
C LEU A 411 -12.68 13.36 31.41
N ARG A 412 -12.13 12.49 32.28
CA ARG A 412 -12.91 11.79 33.31
C ARG A 412 -13.51 12.77 34.31
N MET A 413 -12.69 13.70 34.83
CA MET A 413 -13.15 14.72 35.78
C MET A 413 -14.22 15.65 35.21
N LYS A 414 -14.10 16.05 33.92
CA LYS A 414 -15.16 16.80 33.21
C LYS A 414 -16.47 16.02 33.07
N ARG A 415 -16.40 14.70 32.85
CA ARG A 415 -17.58 13.84 32.72
C ARG A 415 -18.29 13.61 34.06
N GLU A 416 -17.55 13.68 35.17
CA GLU A 416 -18.05 13.47 36.54
C GLU A 416 -18.58 14.75 37.21
N GLY A 417 -18.62 15.89 36.51
CA GLY A 417 -19.25 17.12 37.00
C GLY A 417 -18.54 17.80 38.17
N LEU A 418 -17.28 17.43 38.45
CA LEU A 418 -16.45 18.09 39.46
C LEU A 418 -15.91 19.40 38.86
N GLY A 419 -16.12 20.51 39.57
CA GLY A 419 -15.79 21.87 39.11
C GLY A 419 -14.33 21.97 38.64
N VAL A 420 -14.16 22.21 37.34
CA VAL A 420 -12.85 22.39 36.71
C VAL A 420 -12.61 23.88 36.54
N ASP A 421 -12.06 24.52 37.56
CA ASP A 421 -11.23 25.70 37.36
C ASP A 421 -9.76 25.21 37.40
N ASP A 422 -9.02 25.43 36.30
CA ASP A 422 -7.57 25.23 36.15
C ASP A 422 -6.96 23.82 35.93
N VAL A 423 -7.46 23.00 34.99
CA VAL A 423 -6.71 21.78 34.53
C VAL A 423 -6.42 21.72 33.01
N VAL A 424 -6.68 22.79 32.26
CA VAL A 424 -6.17 22.95 30.88
C VAL A 424 -5.41 24.27 30.77
N CYS A 425 -4.28 24.38 31.47
CA CYS A 425 -3.29 25.46 31.28
C CYS A 425 -2.02 25.24 32.13
N ARG A 426 -1.36 24.08 32.04
CA ARG A 426 -0.02 23.89 32.60
C ARG A 426 0.92 23.13 31.67
N THR A 427 1.00 23.55 30.42
CA THR A 427 2.12 23.25 29.52
C THR A 427 2.73 24.52 28.93
N SER A 428 2.93 25.56 29.76
CA SER A 428 3.95 26.57 29.48
C SER A 428 4.23 27.42 30.72
N LYS A 429 5.44 27.26 31.30
CA LYS A 429 6.09 28.31 32.07
C LYS A 429 7.14 29.05 31.23
N ASN A 430 6.86 29.28 29.95
CA ASN A 430 7.58 30.24 29.11
C ASN A 430 6.57 31.15 28.39
N ARG A 431 6.45 32.37 28.91
CA ARG A 431 5.36 33.31 28.69
C ARG A 431 5.34 33.99 27.31
N ASN A 432 5.89 33.40 26.24
CA ASN A 432 5.96 34.05 24.92
C ASN A 432 5.58 33.21 23.69
N ASP A 433 5.27 31.92 23.79
CA ASP A 433 4.85 31.14 22.61
C ASP A 433 3.33 30.91 22.63
N LYS A 434 2.61 31.68 21.80
CA LYS A 434 1.19 31.44 21.51
C LYS A 434 1.05 30.22 20.59
N ILE A 435 1.05 29.02 21.14
CA ILE A 435 0.54 27.83 20.46
C ILE A 435 -0.91 27.65 20.94
N THR A 436 -1.87 27.95 20.07
CA THR A 436 -3.30 27.96 20.35
C THR A 436 -3.84 26.56 20.67
N ASP A 437 -4.81 26.49 21.60
CA ASP A 437 -5.44 25.31 22.21
C ASP A 437 -6.08 24.26 21.24
N ASP A 438 -6.06 24.48 19.92
CA ASP A 438 -6.65 23.59 18.91
C ASP A 438 -5.71 22.45 18.43
N PHE A 439 -4.49 22.35 18.97
CA PHE A 439 -3.42 21.54 18.37
C PHE A 439 -3.20 20.12 18.92
N ILE A 440 -3.92 19.69 19.97
CA ILE A 440 -3.79 18.33 20.51
C ILE A 440 -4.71 17.37 19.73
N PRO A 441 -4.18 16.41 18.95
CA PRO A 441 -5.02 15.48 18.20
C PRO A 441 -5.84 14.58 19.15
N PRO A 442 -7.06 14.14 18.76
CA PRO A 442 -7.83 13.19 19.55
C PRO A 442 -7.02 11.91 19.82
N LEU A 443 -6.79 11.59 21.10
CA LEU A 443 -6.05 10.40 21.58
C LEU A 443 -6.73 9.05 21.28
N THR A 444 -7.83 9.06 20.52
CA THR A 444 -8.55 7.86 20.07
C THR A 444 -7.75 7.05 19.05
N HIS A 445 -6.75 7.69 18.44
CA HIS A 445 -5.90 7.12 17.41
C HIS A 445 -4.65 6.44 17.99
N THR A 446 -4.15 6.89 19.16
CA THR A 446 -2.83 6.59 19.76
C THR A 446 -2.42 5.11 19.86
N HIS A 447 -3.35 4.14 19.98
CA HIS A 447 -3.01 2.72 20.08
C HIS A 447 -2.54 2.11 18.75
N THR A 448 -3.12 2.56 17.64
CA THR A 448 -2.69 2.16 16.29
C THR A 448 -1.29 2.70 16.01
N TYR A 449 -0.96 3.89 16.50
CA TYR A 449 0.35 4.52 16.31
C TYR A 449 1.39 3.92 17.24
N TYR A 450 1.09 3.63 18.49
CA TYR A 450 2.02 2.91 19.37
C TYR A 450 2.37 1.54 18.79
N SER A 451 1.39 0.82 18.21
CA SER A 451 1.62 -0.46 17.53
C SER A 451 2.41 -0.29 16.22
N LEU A 452 2.14 0.76 15.44
CA LEU A 452 2.87 1.07 14.21
C LEU A 452 4.32 1.51 14.48
N LEU A 453 4.51 2.33 15.52
CA LEU A 453 5.82 2.73 16.02
C LEU A 453 6.52 1.51 16.62
N LEU A 454 5.89 0.60 17.35
CA LEU A 454 6.56 -0.65 17.77
C LEU A 454 6.91 -1.59 16.60
N LEU A 455 6.19 -1.51 15.47
CA LEU A 455 6.51 -2.22 14.24
C LEU A 455 7.68 -1.58 13.47
N LEU A 456 7.73 -0.24 13.44
CA LEU A 456 8.81 0.54 12.82
C LEU A 456 10.05 0.65 13.74
N PHE A 457 9.90 0.47 15.05
CA PHE A 457 10.93 0.60 16.10
C PHE A 457 11.01 -0.69 16.95
N PRO A 458 11.44 -1.85 16.39
CA PRO A 458 11.45 -3.12 17.11
C PRO A 458 12.35 -3.14 18.36
N SER A 459 13.42 -2.33 18.32
CA SER A 459 14.39 -2.13 19.40
C SER A 459 13.86 -1.29 20.57
N ALA A 460 12.69 -0.64 20.43
CA ALA A 460 12.05 0.17 21.47
C ALA A 460 10.98 -0.60 22.28
N ARG A 461 10.90 -1.94 22.14
CA ARG A 461 9.96 -2.73 22.95
C ARG A 461 10.36 -2.64 24.44
N PRO A 462 9.46 -2.22 25.34
CA PRO A 462 9.74 -2.27 26.77
C PRO A 462 10.00 -3.73 27.18
N GLN A 463 10.99 -3.94 28.04
CA GLN A 463 11.41 -5.28 28.50
C GLN A 463 10.30 -6.05 29.25
N ASN A 464 9.19 -5.40 29.61
CA ASN A 464 8.09 -6.01 30.36
C ASN A 464 6.69 -5.58 29.85
N PRO A 465 6.06 -6.33 28.93
CA PRO A 465 4.78 -5.95 28.30
C PRO A 465 3.55 -6.06 29.22
N GLN A 466 3.67 -6.57 30.45
CA GLN A 466 2.53 -6.75 31.38
C GLN A 466 2.15 -5.48 32.18
N ASN A 467 2.94 -4.40 32.12
CA ASN A 467 2.66 -3.14 32.82
C ASN A 467 2.00 -2.07 31.95
N LEU A 468 1.53 -2.41 30.74
CA LEU A 468 0.84 -1.47 29.86
C LEU A 468 -0.65 -1.38 30.26
N PRO A 469 -1.14 -0.21 30.72
CA PRO A 469 -2.53 -0.03 31.14
C PRO A 469 -3.40 0.25 29.92
N ILE A 470 -3.65 -0.75 29.07
CA ILE A 470 -4.45 -0.56 27.86
C ILE A 470 -5.53 -1.63 27.73
N HIS A 471 -6.64 -1.39 28.43
CA HIS A 471 -7.96 -1.87 28.04
C HIS A 471 -8.93 -0.69 28.20
N LEU A 472 -9.54 -0.18 27.12
CA LEU A 472 -10.68 0.74 27.18
C LEU A 472 -11.57 0.69 25.91
N PRO A 473 -12.86 1.06 26.03
CA PRO A 473 -13.97 0.60 25.19
C PRO A 473 -14.25 1.46 23.94
N SER A 474 -15.05 0.87 23.05
CA SER A 474 -15.24 1.14 21.62
C SER A 474 -15.90 2.47 21.19
N GLU A 475 -16.11 3.46 22.07
CA GLU A 475 -17.11 4.52 21.82
C GLU A 475 -16.60 5.97 21.66
N LEU A 476 -15.32 6.22 21.38
CA LEU A 476 -14.85 7.61 21.14
C LEU A 476 -14.31 7.76 19.72
N PHE A 477 -15.18 8.18 18.79
CA PHE A 477 -14.84 8.56 17.42
C PHE A 477 -15.40 9.95 17.14
N LEU A 478 -14.56 10.92 16.76
CA LEU A 478 -14.77 11.86 15.63
C LEU A 478 -13.81 13.08 15.66
N ASN A 479 -13.32 13.38 14.45
CA ASN A 479 -12.86 14.66 13.88
C ASN A 479 -11.56 15.33 14.37
N ALA A 480 -10.62 15.48 13.42
CA ALA A 480 -9.89 16.73 13.16
C ALA A 480 -9.41 16.75 11.70
N LYS A 481 -9.73 17.82 10.96
CA LYS A 481 -9.31 18.08 9.57
C LYS A 481 -8.32 19.25 9.50
N HIS A 482 -7.50 19.23 8.44
CA HIS A 482 -6.70 20.30 7.81
C HIS A 482 -5.43 20.79 8.53
N THR A 483 -4.27 20.40 7.97
CA THR A 483 -3.15 21.29 7.55
C THR A 483 -2.13 20.45 6.77
N THR A 484 -1.74 20.89 5.56
CA THR A 484 -0.71 20.25 4.71
C THR A 484 0.69 20.64 5.18
N LEU A 485 1.62 19.68 5.19
CA LEU A 485 3.04 19.90 5.50
C LEU A 485 3.86 19.74 4.22
N ASP A 486 4.48 20.81 3.71
CA ASP A 486 5.27 20.77 2.47
C ASP A 486 6.69 20.24 2.73
N ILE A 487 6.97 19.02 2.26
CA ILE A 487 8.31 18.43 2.27
C ILE A 487 8.56 17.79 0.90
N ARG A 488 9.48 18.36 0.11
CA ARG A 488 9.84 17.86 -1.22
C ARG A 488 10.67 16.56 -1.14
N PRO A 489 10.22 15.43 -1.71
CA PRO A 489 10.97 14.16 -1.69
C PRO A 489 11.79 13.91 -2.99
N PRO A 490 12.77 12.97 -2.96
CA PRO A 490 13.61 12.61 -4.11
C PRO A 490 12.91 11.69 -5.14
N ARG A 491 13.46 11.63 -6.35
CA ARG A 491 12.93 10.93 -7.55
C ARG A 491 12.92 9.39 -7.42
N VAL A 492 11.89 8.74 -7.97
CA VAL A 492 11.69 7.27 -8.02
C VAL A 492 12.36 6.66 -9.25
N TRP A 493 12.88 5.43 -9.13
CA TRP A 493 13.40 4.63 -10.25
C TRP A 493 12.75 3.24 -10.26
N VAL A 494 12.51 2.72 -11.47
CA VAL A 494 11.99 1.38 -11.76
C VAL A 494 13.19 0.45 -11.91
N VAL A 495 13.37 -0.51 -11.00
CA VAL A 495 14.47 -1.49 -11.11
C VAL A 495 13.94 -2.76 -11.79
N GLY A 496 14.05 -2.82 -13.11
CA GLY A 496 13.66 -3.98 -13.89
C GLY A 496 14.18 -3.91 -15.32
N SER A 497 15.16 -4.78 -15.60
CA SER A 497 15.76 -5.12 -16.91
C SER A 497 16.87 -4.23 -17.45
N VAL A 498 18.05 -4.84 -17.43
CA VAL A 498 19.31 -4.46 -18.08
C VAL A 498 19.09 -4.23 -19.58
N CYS A 499 19.41 -3.02 -20.05
CA CYS A 499 20.12 -2.84 -21.31
C CYS A 499 21.35 -1.99 -21.02
N VAL A 500 22.50 -2.65 -21.09
CA VAL A 500 23.82 -2.01 -21.19
C VAL A 500 23.87 -1.23 -22.50
N GLY A 501 24.35 0.00 -22.42
CA GLY A 501 24.67 0.88 -23.54
C GLY A 501 25.37 2.11 -23.02
#